data_AF-A0A7J7MX37-F1
#
_entry.id   AF-A0A7J7MX37-F1
#
_cell.length_a   1.000
_cell.length_b   1.000
_cell.length_c   1.000
_cell.angle_alpha   90.00
_cell.angle_beta   90.00
_cell.angle_gamma   90.00
#
_symmetry.space_group_name_H-M   'P 1'
#
loop_
_entity.id
_entity.type
_entity.pdbx_description
1 polymer ?
#
loop_
_entity_poly.entity_id
_entity_poly.type
_entity_poly.pdbx_seq_one_letter_code
_entity_poly.pdbx_strand_id
1 'polypeptide(L)'
;VKTTDPVSGKPATRETITMPQWAGSCWYYLRFMDPKNSEALVDKTKERYWSPVDVYVGGAEHSVLHLLYARFWHKVLYDIGVVSTKEPFQCLINQGLILGEVEYTAYRDPDGKLLSVNSADVLTEYCQEKIPEDKVIKSGDSFVLKDDPSIRLIARSHKMSKSRGNVVNPDDVVSDYGADSLRLYEMFMGPLR
;
A
#
# COMPACT_ATOMS: atom_id res chain seq x y z
N VAL A 1 23.88 15.89 -21.13
CA VAL A 1 23.77 17.38 -21.23
C VAL A 1 25.17 17.98 -21.12
N LYS A 2 25.65 18.71 -22.14
CA LYS A 2 27.00 19.31 -22.11
C LYS A 2 27.07 20.39 -21.04
N THR A 3 28.18 20.45 -20.31
CA THR A 3 28.43 21.44 -19.26
C THR A 3 29.94 21.66 -19.13
N THR A 4 30.34 22.42 -18.12
CA THR A 4 31.74 22.66 -17.77
C THR A 4 31.98 22.14 -16.37
N ASP A 5 33.08 21.42 -16.16
CA ASP A 5 33.47 20.97 -14.83
C ASP A 5 33.82 22.21 -13.96
N PRO A 6 33.14 22.43 -12.81
CA PRO A 6 33.42 23.58 -11.96
C PRO A 6 34.82 23.56 -11.32
N VAL A 7 35.49 22.40 -11.24
CA VAL A 7 36.83 22.30 -10.65
C VAL A 7 37.92 22.54 -11.68
N SER A 8 37.86 21.86 -12.83
CA SER A 8 38.92 21.94 -13.86
C SER A 8 38.65 22.93 -14.99
N GLY A 9 37.42 23.44 -15.14
CA GLY A 9 37.02 24.32 -16.24
C GLY A 9 36.92 23.64 -17.61
N LYS A 10 37.11 22.32 -17.68
CA LYS A 10 37.09 21.55 -18.94
C LYS A 10 35.66 21.19 -19.37
N PRO A 11 35.43 20.92 -20.67
CA PRO A 11 34.16 20.38 -21.14
C PRO A 11 33.81 19.08 -20.42
N ALA A 12 32.58 18.99 -19.93
CA ALA A 12 32.04 17.86 -19.19
C ALA A 12 30.62 17.51 -19.65
N THR A 13 30.10 16.39 -19.17
CA THR A 13 28.71 15.96 -19.42
C THR A 13 28.04 15.69 -18.08
N ARG A 14 26.86 16.28 -17.85
CA ARG A 14 26.05 15.98 -16.66
C ARG A 14 25.55 14.54 -16.72
N GLU A 15 25.51 13.89 -15.56
CA GLU A 15 24.76 12.66 -15.35
C GLU A 15 23.31 12.84 -15.84
N THR A 16 22.81 11.83 -16.53
CA THR A 16 21.47 11.80 -17.11
C THR A 16 20.56 10.77 -16.45
N ILE A 17 21.12 9.88 -15.63
CA ILE A 17 20.37 8.97 -14.77
C ILE A 17 19.73 9.78 -13.64
N THR A 18 18.44 9.56 -13.42
CA THR A 18 17.71 10.15 -12.30
C THR A 18 17.81 9.26 -11.08
N MET A 19 17.77 9.89 -9.91
CA MET A 19 17.57 9.16 -8.67
C MET A 19 16.22 8.41 -8.72
N PRO A 20 16.14 7.19 -8.17
CA PRO A 20 14.89 6.44 -8.11
C PRO A 20 13.90 7.13 -7.17
N GLN A 21 12.60 6.83 -7.34
CA GLN A 21 11.52 7.47 -6.58
C GLN A 21 11.68 7.39 -5.05
N TRP A 22 12.31 6.32 -4.55
CA TRP A 22 12.54 6.13 -3.12
C TRP A 22 13.59 7.09 -2.53
N ALA A 23 14.41 7.75 -3.34
CA ALA A 23 15.44 8.67 -2.85
C ALA A 23 14.84 9.83 -2.03
N GLY A 24 13.66 10.32 -2.41
CA GLY A 24 12.94 11.33 -1.62
C GLY A 24 12.25 10.78 -0.38
N SER A 25 11.66 9.58 -0.47
CA SER A 25 10.91 8.99 0.65
C SER A 25 11.80 8.48 1.78
N CYS A 26 13.14 8.43 1.63
CA CYS A 26 14.02 7.97 2.70
C CYS A 26 14.27 9.00 3.81
N TRP A 27 13.92 10.28 3.60
CA TRP A 27 14.22 11.35 4.55
C TRP A 27 13.13 12.42 4.69
N TYR A 28 11.98 12.25 4.02
CA TYR A 28 10.89 13.23 4.01
C TYR A 28 10.37 13.61 5.41
N TYR A 29 10.41 12.69 6.38
CA TYR A 29 9.98 12.96 7.76
C TYR A 29 10.82 14.05 8.43
N LEU A 30 12.11 14.16 8.08
CA LEU A 30 12.96 15.29 8.52
C LEU A 30 12.52 16.59 7.86
N ARG A 31 12.12 16.53 6.58
CA ARG A 31 11.70 17.72 5.86
C ARG A 31 10.40 18.31 6.39
N PHE A 32 9.51 17.49 6.94
CA PHE A 32 8.31 18.00 7.61
C PHE A 32 8.61 18.86 8.84
N MET A 33 9.74 18.64 9.52
CA MET A 33 10.15 19.44 10.67
C MET A 33 10.58 20.86 10.28
N ASP A 34 11.09 21.03 9.06
CA ASP A 34 11.59 22.32 8.56
C ASP A 34 11.38 22.52 7.04
N PRO A 35 10.14 22.59 6.56
CA PRO A 35 9.81 22.43 5.14
C PRO A 35 10.24 23.60 4.25
N LYS A 36 10.53 24.76 4.84
CA LYS A 36 10.85 26.00 4.11
C LYS A 36 12.34 26.37 4.13
N ASN A 37 13.20 25.56 4.74
CA ASN A 37 14.62 25.85 4.86
C ASN A 37 15.35 25.63 3.53
N SER A 38 15.95 26.68 2.97
CA SER A 38 16.72 26.64 1.72
C SER A 38 18.20 26.30 1.92
N GLU A 39 18.69 26.38 3.15
CA GLU A 39 20.12 26.33 3.46
C GLU A 39 20.57 24.96 4.00
N ALA A 40 19.64 24.20 4.58
CA ALA A 40 19.91 22.90 5.17
C ALA A 40 18.77 21.90 4.94
N LEU A 41 19.09 20.63 5.14
CA LEU A 41 18.12 19.53 5.10
C LEU A 41 16.99 19.76 6.13
N VAL A 42 17.41 20.06 7.38
CA VAL A 42 16.58 20.38 8.55
C VAL A 42 17.43 21.20 9.54
N ASP A 43 16.86 22.23 10.16
CA ASP A 43 17.53 22.93 11.27
C ASP A 43 17.76 22.01 12.47
N LYS A 44 18.95 22.08 13.09
CA LYS A 44 19.34 21.18 14.20
C LYS A 44 18.46 21.34 15.45
N THR A 45 17.92 22.53 15.70
CA THR A 45 17.07 22.77 16.87
C THR A 45 15.67 22.21 16.62
N LYS A 46 15.13 22.38 15.41
CA LYS A 46 13.85 21.79 15.02
C LYS A 46 13.91 20.27 14.95
N GLU A 47 15.00 19.72 14.41
CA GLU A 47 15.25 18.28 14.38
C GLU A 47 15.23 17.72 15.80
N ARG A 48 16.02 18.26 16.73
CA ARG A 48 16.03 17.78 18.13
C ARG A 48 14.70 17.93 18.86
N TYR A 49 13.85 18.87 18.47
CA TYR A 49 12.54 19.06 19.08
C TYR A 49 11.54 17.99 18.64
N TRP A 50 11.54 17.62 17.36
CA TRP A 50 10.57 16.68 16.78
C TRP A 50 11.08 15.24 16.66
N SER A 51 12.40 15.03 16.66
CA SER A 51 13.00 13.71 16.51
C SER A 51 13.05 12.93 17.82
N PRO A 52 12.95 11.60 17.76
CA PRO A 52 12.58 10.79 16.57
C PRO A 52 11.05 10.77 16.39
N VAL A 53 10.56 10.18 15.29
CA VAL A 53 9.12 9.96 15.12
C VAL A 53 8.65 8.92 16.15
N ASP A 54 7.70 9.28 17.01
CA ASP A 54 7.18 8.39 18.05
C ASP A 54 6.43 7.18 17.48
N VAL A 55 5.50 7.43 16.55
CA VAL A 55 4.69 6.39 15.91
C VAL A 55 4.65 6.61 14.40
N TYR A 56 5.17 5.63 13.67
CA TYR A 56 5.07 5.55 12.22
C TYR A 56 4.01 4.50 11.84
N VAL A 57 3.01 4.91 11.06
CA VAL A 57 1.94 4.02 10.57
C VAL A 57 2.09 3.85 9.06
N GLY A 58 2.22 2.61 8.60
CA GLY A 58 2.41 2.32 7.17
C GLY A 58 2.23 0.85 6.84
N GLY A 59 1.89 0.53 5.59
CA GLY A 59 1.60 -0.85 5.21
C GLY A 59 2.85 -1.75 5.30
N ALA A 60 2.63 -3.02 5.67
CA ALA A 60 3.71 -4.00 5.83
C ALA A 60 4.51 -4.24 4.54
N GLU A 61 3.96 -3.91 3.37
CA GLU A 61 4.64 -3.95 2.07
C GLU A 61 5.94 -3.11 2.03
N HIS A 62 6.10 -2.15 2.94
CA HIS A 62 7.25 -1.26 2.98
C HIS A 62 8.40 -1.75 3.87
N SER A 63 8.26 -2.91 4.51
CA SER A 63 9.23 -3.45 5.49
C SER A 63 10.65 -3.61 4.96
N VAL A 64 10.82 -4.06 3.72
CA VAL A 64 12.14 -4.36 3.12
C VAL A 64 12.65 -3.30 2.15
N LEU A 65 11.82 -2.30 1.82
CA LEU A 65 12.17 -1.20 0.91
C LEU A 65 12.28 0.11 1.70
N HIS A 66 11.20 0.89 1.73
CA HIS A 66 11.21 2.23 2.32
C HIS A 66 11.74 2.22 3.76
N LEU A 67 11.28 1.30 4.62
CA LEU A 67 11.69 1.27 6.02
C LEU A 67 13.18 0.93 6.18
N LEU A 68 13.71 0.03 5.35
CA LEU A 68 15.14 -0.28 5.35
C LEU A 68 15.98 0.91 4.86
N TYR A 69 15.60 1.52 3.73
CA TYR A 69 16.35 2.64 3.17
C TYR A 69 16.25 3.91 4.01
N ALA A 70 15.11 4.18 4.64
CA ALA A 70 14.95 5.30 5.57
C ALA A 70 15.90 5.15 6.77
N ARG A 71 16.03 3.94 7.33
CA ARG A 71 16.99 3.65 8.39
C ARG A 71 18.44 3.78 7.93
N PHE A 72 18.77 3.26 6.74
CA PHE A 72 20.11 3.38 6.16
C PHE A 72 20.51 4.85 6.02
N TRP A 73 19.68 5.67 5.36
CA TRP A 73 19.97 7.09 5.16
C TRP A 73 19.98 7.87 6.48
N HIS A 74 19.10 7.55 7.44
CA HIS A 74 19.14 8.18 8.76
C HIS A 74 20.48 7.94 9.47
N LYS A 75 21.04 6.72 9.36
CA LYS A 75 22.35 6.40 9.93
C LYS A 75 23.48 7.16 9.25
N VAL A 76 23.45 7.27 7.92
CA VAL A 76 24.40 8.12 7.19
C VAL A 76 24.31 9.56 7.67
N LEU A 77 23.10 10.10 7.82
CA LEU A 77 22.87 11.46 8.32
C LEU A 77 23.30 11.65 9.78
N TYR A 78 23.17 10.61 10.60
CA TYR A 78 23.64 10.60 11.98
C TYR A 78 25.18 10.65 12.03
N ASP A 79 25.85 9.83 11.22
CA ASP A 79 27.31 9.75 11.17
C ASP A 79 27.95 11.06 10.71
N ILE A 80 27.31 11.81 9.81
CA ILE A 80 27.75 13.15 9.39
C ILE A 80 27.23 14.30 10.28
N GLY A 81 26.52 13.99 11.37
CA GLY A 81 26.08 14.97 12.38
C GLY A 81 24.93 15.89 11.95
N VAL A 82 24.09 15.44 11.00
CA VAL A 82 22.89 16.16 10.54
C VAL A 82 21.70 15.90 11.46
N VAL A 83 21.50 14.66 11.90
CA VAL A 83 20.43 14.27 12.85
C VAL A 83 21.01 13.85 14.19
N SER A 84 20.21 13.94 15.25
CA SER A 84 20.65 13.68 16.63
C SER A 84 20.38 12.25 17.12
N THR A 85 19.53 11.48 16.41
CA THR A 85 19.14 10.12 16.77
C THR A 85 19.69 9.05 15.82
N LYS A 86 19.85 7.81 16.29
CA LYS A 86 20.37 6.70 15.47
C LYS A 86 19.31 5.99 14.61
N GLU A 87 18.04 6.12 14.97
CA GLU A 87 16.90 5.50 14.31
C GLU A 87 15.79 6.54 14.12
N PRO A 88 15.10 6.57 12.97
CA PRO A 88 14.11 7.59 12.66
C PRO A 88 12.75 7.35 13.32
N PHE A 89 12.38 6.09 13.59
CA PHE A 89 11.05 5.69 14.04
C PHE A 89 11.15 4.86 15.33
N GLN A 90 10.48 5.28 16.41
CA GLN A 90 10.47 4.54 17.68
C GLN A 90 9.51 3.36 17.65
N CYS A 91 8.29 3.59 17.15
CA CYS A 91 7.25 2.59 17.02
C CYS A 91 6.78 2.51 15.58
N LEU A 92 6.68 1.29 15.04
CA LEU A 92 6.09 1.00 13.74
C LEU A 92 4.79 0.24 13.95
N ILE A 93 3.70 0.72 13.35
CA ILE A 93 2.40 0.04 13.30
C ILE A 93 2.09 -0.24 11.83
N ASN A 94 1.87 -1.51 11.50
CA ASN A 94 1.47 -1.90 10.15
C ASN A 94 -0.05 -2.06 10.08
N GLN A 95 -0.74 -1.14 9.41
CA GLN A 95 -2.19 -1.26 9.23
C GLN A 95 -2.55 -2.42 8.28
N GLY A 96 -3.71 -3.03 8.52
CA GLY A 96 -4.30 -4.03 7.64
C GLY A 96 -4.74 -3.45 6.29
N LEU A 97 -5.09 -4.34 5.37
CA LEU A 97 -5.63 -3.97 4.07
C LEU A 97 -7.15 -3.84 4.14
N ILE A 98 -7.70 -2.77 3.56
CA ILE A 98 -9.15 -2.66 3.34
C ILE A 98 -9.52 -3.52 2.13
N LEU A 99 -10.50 -4.41 2.33
CA LEU A 99 -11.00 -5.31 1.31
C LEU A 99 -12.27 -4.73 0.68
N GLY A 100 -12.48 -5.01 -0.60
CA GLY A 100 -13.72 -4.68 -1.29
C GLY A 100 -14.82 -5.70 -1.00
N GLU A 101 -15.94 -5.53 -1.71
CA GLU A 101 -17.08 -6.44 -1.64
C GLU A 101 -16.69 -7.90 -1.92
N VAL A 102 -17.49 -8.82 -1.38
CA VAL A 102 -17.32 -10.26 -1.60
C VAL A 102 -17.57 -10.56 -3.08
N GLU A 103 -16.57 -11.14 -3.74
CA GLU A 103 -16.73 -11.65 -5.09
C GLU A 103 -17.04 -13.15 -5.02
N TYR A 104 -18.10 -13.56 -5.73
CA TYR A 104 -18.46 -14.95 -5.92
C TYR A 104 -17.92 -15.43 -7.26
N THR A 105 -17.16 -16.52 -7.26
CA THR A 105 -16.60 -17.05 -8.51
C THR A 105 -16.76 -18.56 -8.64
N ALA A 106 -16.95 -19.02 -9.87
CA ALA A 106 -16.91 -20.42 -10.27
C ALA A 106 -15.83 -20.63 -11.34
N TYR A 107 -15.49 -21.89 -11.61
CA TYR A 107 -14.62 -22.25 -12.73
C TYR A 107 -15.43 -22.77 -13.89
N ARG A 108 -15.01 -22.43 -15.10
CA ARG A 108 -15.57 -22.97 -16.33
C ARG A 108 -14.57 -23.91 -16.99
N ASP A 109 -15.02 -25.11 -17.33
CA ASP A 109 -14.23 -26.07 -18.12
C ASP A 109 -14.12 -25.64 -19.60
N PRO A 110 -13.21 -26.27 -20.38
CA PRO A 110 -13.09 -25.98 -21.81
C PRO A 110 -14.38 -26.21 -22.61
N ASP A 111 -15.28 -27.06 -22.11
CA ASP A 111 -16.58 -27.39 -22.71
C ASP A 111 -17.70 -26.40 -22.32
N GLY A 112 -17.39 -25.41 -21.47
CA GLY A 112 -18.30 -24.35 -21.06
C GLY A 112 -19.15 -24.64 -19.81
N LYS A 113 -18.94 -25.78 -19.14
CA LYS A 113 -19.67 -26.18 -17.93
C LYS A 113 -19.02 -25.62 -16.68
N LEU A 114 -19.86 -25.15 -15.75
CA LEU A 114 -19.42 -24.64 -14.45
C LEU A 114 -19.08 -25.79 -13.49
N LEU A 115 -17.95 -25.67 -12.80
CA LEU A 115 -17.42 -26.66 -11.88
C LEU A 115 -17.33 -26.11 -10.45
N SER A 116 -17.59 -27.01 -9.49
CA SER A 116 -17.44 -26.79 -8.06
C SER A 116 -15.97 -26.84 -7.64
N VAL A 117 -15.61 -26.06 -6.62
CA VAL A 117 -14.23 -25.86 -6.13
C VAL A 117 -13.52 -27.16 -5.71
N ASN A 118 -14.27 -28.17 -5.28
CA ASN A 118 -13.69 -29.40 -4.71
C ASN A 118 -13.13 -30.39 -5.76
N SER A 119 -13.26 -30.10 -7.06
CA SER A 119 -12.72 -30.97 -8.13
C SER A 119 -11.46 -30.43 -8.81
N ALA A 120 -10.91 -29.31 -8.33
CA ALA A 120 -9.76 -28.64 -8.95
C ALA A 120 -8.47 -28.79 -8.12
N ASP A 121 -8.08 -30.02 -7.81
CA ASP A 121 -6.68 -30.32 -7.54
C ASP A 121 -5.95 -30.24 -8.89
N VAL A 122 -5.25 -29.12 -9.10
CA VAL A 122 -4.26 -28.89 -10.17
C VAL A 122 -4.84 -28.94 -11.60
N LEU A 123 -4.89 -27.81 -12.30
CA LEU A 123 -4.48 -27.67 -13.73
C LEU A 123 -4.82 -26.27 -14.30
N THR A 124 -3.94 -25.86 -15.20
CA THR A 124 -3.65 -24.52 -15.72
C THR A 124 -4.63 -23.99 -16.78
N GLU A 125 -5.81 -24.61 -16.96
CA GLU A 125 -6.70 -24.35 -18.12
C GLU A 125 -8.15 -24.01 -17.77
N TYR A 126 -8.45 -23.65 -16.52
CA TYR A 126 -9.79 -23.23 -16.13
C TYR A 126 -9.91 -21.70 -16.07
N CYS A 127 -10.93 -21.15 -16.73
CA CYS A 127 -11.27 -19.73 -16.66
C CYS A 127 -12.12 -19.46 -15.43
N GLN A 128 -11.68 -18.56 -14.57
CA GLN A 128 -12.46 -18.08 -13.44
C GLN A 128 -13.54 -17.10 -13.93
N GLU A 129 -14.78 -17.33 -13.52
CA GLU A 129 -15.93 -16.51 -13.88
C GLU A 129 -16.55 -15.89 -12.64
N LYS A 130 -16.85 -14.58 -12.70
CA LYS A 130 -17.57 -13.86 -11.65
C LYS A 130 -19.07 -14.13 -11.77
N ILE A 131 -19.67 -14.61 -10.69
CA ILE A 131 -21.09 -14.89 -10.59
C ILE A 131 -21.79 -13.70 -9.94
N PRO A 132 -22.83 -13.12 -10.58
CA PRO A 132 -23.67 -12.08 -9.98
C PRO A 132 -24.32 -12.54 -8.67
N GLU A 133 -24.38 -11.66 -7.67
CA GLU A 133 -24.88 -11.99 -6.33
C GLU A 133 -26.34 -12.47 -6.32
N ASP A 134 -27.18 -11.98 -7.23
CA ASP A 134 -28.59 -12.40 -7.39
C ASP A 134 -28.74 -13.88 -7.80
N LYS A 135 -27.67 -14.48 -8.33
CA LYS A 135 -27.58 -15.90 -8.69
C LYS A 135 -26.94 -16.76 -7.59
N VAL A 136 -26.63 -16.19 -6.43
CA VAL A 136 -25.98 -16.89 -5.33
C VAL A 136 -26.99 -17.20 -4.24
N ILE A 137 -26.94 -18.42 -3.70
CA ILE A 137 -27.70 -18.81 -2.50
C ILE A 137 -26.75 -19.38 -1.45
N LYS A 138 -26.97 -19.01 -0.19
CA LYS A 138 -26.23 -19.57 0.94
C LYS A 138 -26.81 -20.96 1.27
N SER A 139 -25.95 -21.97 1.31
CA SER A 139 -26.28 -23.35 1.67
C SER A 139 -25.33 -23.81 2.77
N GLY A 140 -25.81 -23.75 4.03
CA GLY A 140 -24.99 -23.98 5.21
C GLY A 140 -23.83 -22.97 5.31
N ASP A 141 -22.60 -23.49 5.37
CA ASP A 141 -21.36 -22.71 5.45
C ASP A 141 -20.78 -22.33 4.08
N SER A 142 -21.46 -22.65 2.98
CA SER A 142 -20.99 -22.42 1.61
C SER A 142 -21.98 -21.60 0.78
N PHE A 143 -21.49 -21.03 -0.31
CA PHE A 143 -22.29 -20.36 -1.32
C PHE A 143 -22.39 -21.24 -2.56
N VAL A 144 -23.59 -21.37 -3.13
CA VAL A 144 -23.85 -22.20 -4.32
C VAL A 144 -24.64 -21.41 -5.36
N LEU A 145 -24.61 -21.88 -6.61
CA LEU A 145 -25.41 -21.29 -7.68
C LEU A 145 -26.90 -21.59 -7.45
N LYS A 146 -27.75 -20.58 -7.60
CA LYS A 146 -29.20 -20.68 -7.40
C LYS A 146 -29.86 -21.68 -8.36
N ASP A 147 -29.40 -21.70 -9.62
CA ASP A 147 -29.96 -22.55 -10.67
C ASP A 147 -29.45 -24.00 -10.58
N ASP A 148 -28.28 -24.21 -9.97
CA ASP A 148 -27.70 -25.53 -9.74
C ASP A 148 -26.93 -25.55 -8.40
N PRO A 149 -27.61 -25.92 -7.30
CA PRO A 149 -27.01 -25.96 -5.96
C PRO A 149 -25.85 -26.96 -5.80
N SER A 150 -25.57 -27.80 -6.80
CA SER A 150 -24.41 -28.70 -6.78
C SER A 150 -23.09 -27.95 -7.04
N ILE A 151 -23.15 -26.77 -7.66
CA ILE A 151 -22.01 -25.92 -8.00
C ILE A 151 -21.69 -25.01 -6.81
N ARG A 152 -20.59 -25.30 -6.11
CA ARG A 152 -20.08 -24.44 -5.03
C ARG A 152 -19.27 -23.28 -5.59
N LEU A 153 -19.49 -22.10 -5.03
CA LEU A 153 -18.82 -20.85 -5.38
C LEU A 153 -17.73 -20.51 -4.38
N ILE A 154 -16.66 -19.88 -4.85
CA ILE A 154 -15.68 -19.22 -3.99
C ILE A 154 -16.22 -17.84 -3.63
N ALA A 155 -16.42 -17.59 -2.34
CA ALA A 155 -16.73 -16.27 -1.82
C ALA A 155 -15.44 -15.66 -1.24
N ARG A 156 -14.91 -14.61 -1.87
CA ARG A 156 -13.67 -13.97 -1.41
C ARG A 156 -13.72 -12.46 -1.60
N SER A 157 -13.40 -11.73 -0.53
CA SER A 157 -13.08 -10.31 -0.63
C SER A 157 -11.61 -10.13 -1.00
N HIS A 158 -11.36 -9.23 -1.95
CA HIS A 158 -10.02 -8.90 -2.43
C HIS A 158 -9.61 -7.50 -1.95
N LYS A 159 -8.29 -7.26 -1.84
CA LYS A 159 -7.74 -5.91 -1.59
C LYS A 159 -8.36 -4.92 -2.59
N MET A 160 -8.81 -3.76 -2.11
CA MET A 160 -9.26 -2.70 -3.02
C MET A 160 -8.10 -2.22 -3.89
N SER A 161 -8.28 -2.21 -5.20
CA SER A 161 -7.29 -1.71 -6.16
C SER A 161 -7.94 -1.21 -7.46
N LYS A 162 -7.31 -0.20 -8.08
CA LYS A 162 -7.75 0.32 -9.37
C LYS A 162 -7.79 -0.76 -10.46
N SER A 163 -6.83 -1.68 -10.45
CA SER A 163 -6.75 -2.80 -11.40
C SER A 163 -7.95 -3.76 -11.33
N ARG A 164 -8.63 -3.85 -10.17
CA ARG A 164 -9.82 -4.67 -10.00
C ARG A 164 -11.13 -3.90 -10.18
N GLY A 165 -11.07 -2.57 -10.25
CA GLY A 165 -12.27 -1.73 -10.33
C GLY A 165 -13.18 -1.82 -9.10
N ASN A 166 -12.67 -2.29 -7.96
CA ASN A 166 -13.42 -2.50 -6.72
C ASN A 166 -13.11 -1.43 -5.65
N VAL A 167 -12.65 -0.24 -6.08
CA VAL A 167 -12.31 0.85 -5.17
C VAL A 167 -13.58 1.62 -4.82
N VAL A 168 -13.88 1.71 -3.53
CA VAL A 168 -14.84 2.68 -3.00
C VAL A 168 -14.11 4.00 -2.77
N ASN A 169 -14.58 5.09 -3.39
CA ASN A 169 -13.95 6.40 -3.22
C ASN A 169 -14.39 7.00 -1.88
N PRO A 170 -13.47 7.38 -0.97
CA PRO A 170 -13.85 8.00 0.30
C PRO A 170 -14.64 9.30 0.13
N ASP A 171 -14.43 10.06 -0.95
CA ASP A 171 -15.16 11.31 -1.18
C ASP A 171 -16.67 11.07 -1.37
N ASP A 172 -17.04 9.98 -2.04
CA ASP A 172 -18.44 9.61 -2.24
C ASP A 172 -19.09 9.23 -0.90
N VAL A 173 -18.39 8.44 -0.07
CA VAL A 173 -18.85 8.07 1.27
C VAL A 173 -18.99 9.30 2.18
N VAL A 174 -18.06 10.25 2.10
CA VAL A 174 -18.12 11.50 2.86
C VAL A 174 -19.30 12.37 2.40
N SER A 175 -19.55 12.44 1.09
CA SER A 175 -20.70 13.16 0.53
C SER A 175 -22.03 12.59 1.02
N ASP A 176 -22.15 11.26 1.05
CA ASP A 176 -23.41 10.58 1.37
C ASP A 176 -23.66 10.45 2.88
N TYR A 177 -22.61 10.23 3.67
CA TYR A 177 -22.73 9.85 5.09
C TYR A 177 -21.93 10.75 6.06
N GLY A 178 -21.06 11.62 5.55
CA GLY A 178 -20.21 12.48 6.36
C GLY A 178 -18.88 11.87 6.79
N ALA A 179 -17.90 12.72 7.05
CA ALA A 179 -16.54 12.32 7.40
C ALA A 179 -16.45 11.53 8.72
N ASP A 180 -17.26 11.89 9.72
CA ASP A 180 -17.24 11.20 11.01
C ASP A 180 -17.79 9.78 10.92
N SER A 181 -18.82 9.56 10.08
CA SER A 181 -19.35 8.22 9.80
C SER A 181 -18.29 7.32 9.17
N LEU A 182 -17.56 7.83 8.15
CA LEU A 182 -16.46 7.11 7.52
C LEU A 182 -15.36 6.77 8.53
N ARG A 183 -14.92 7.75 9.34
CA ARG A 183 -13.87 7.55 10.35
C ARG A 183 -14.29 6.53 11.40
N LEU A 184 -15.51 6.62 11.91
CA LEU A 184 -16.03 5.68 12.91
C LEU A 184 -16.10 4.27 12.35
N TYR A 185 -16.58 4.12 11.11
CA TYR A 185 -16.63 2.85 10.41
C TYR A 185 -15.23 2.23 10.26
N GLU A 186 -14.27 2.97 9.70
CA GLU A 186 -12.88 2.51 9.52
C GLU A 186 -12.22 2.11 10.84
N MET A 187 -12.43 2.88 11.92
CA MET A 187 -11.84 2.58 13.22
C MET A 187 -12.55 1.44 13.98
N PHE A 188 -13.79 1.09 13.59
CA PHE A 188 -14.56 0.02 14.24
C PHE A 188 -14.41 -1.34 13.53
N MET A 189 -14.13 -1.35 12.23
CA MET A 189 -14.06 -2.56 11.41
C MET A 189 -13.00 -3.59 11.84
N GLY A 190 -11.93 -3.14 12.47
CA GLY A 190 -10.85 -4.04 12.86
C GLY A 190 -9.86 -3.40 13.82
N PRO A 191 -9.09 -4.24 14.53
CA PRO A 191 -8.06 -3.75 15.42
C PRO A 191 -6.95 -3.03 14.63
N LEU A 192 -6.48 -1.89 15.16
CA LEU A 192 -5.29 -1.21 14.67
C LEU A 192 -3.99 -1.80 15.26
N ARG A 193 -4.12 -2.62 16.31
CA ARG A 193 -3.04 -3.34 17.01
C ARG A 193 -3.52 -4.71 17.48
#